data_AF-A0A8T2KX18-F1
#
_entry.id   AF-A0A8T2KX18-F1
#
_cell.length_a   1.000
_cell.length_b   1.000
_cell.length_c   1.000
_cell.angle_alpha   90.00
_cell.angle_beta   90.00
_cell.angle_gamma   90.00
#
_symmetry.space_group_name_H-M   'P 1'
#
loop_
_entity.id
_entity.type
_entity.pdbx_description
1 polymer ?
#
loop_
_entity_poly.entity_id
_entity_poly.type
_entity_poly.pdbx_seq_one_letter_code
_entity_poly.pdbx_strand_id
1 'polypeptide(L)'
;MDGCRTCRFSESMTKKPSFSQRFSTYKTVRWTVQNPFTVLAECNQTACGSAKEGFNLLQYEKGDMSLTISNVDFWKRNLYTCQCNGEDLCDVQLEIEDSHVPVVKVQFGDSAVLPCTERCSGVVRWTVFHKRSETLAECDQTSCRSVKEGYQMIYNQYLQGNLSLIITDADFSKRGYYTCDCGNKDLCDVRLQIETLNSTVLIKPGDPLFLEMDVTDPVKVYYNNSDGVGLSRTPVCTVNELRCNNNYSQRVVSAVQLKEIKTSDSGVYTIRDSSNEHAIHVYTVSVQDNPQPHPHTDPDKGAAVSGWAWLSVGVNGLLVLVLIGLVVMMSVRRSNTTECFLMNKLPARGEEEESLSHDP
;
A
#
# COMPACT_ATOMS: atom_id res chain seq x y z
N MET A 1 -36.49 -7.91 38.88
CA MET A 1 -35.06 -7.96 38.53
C MET A 1 -34.92 -7.12 37.28
N ASP A 2 -34.77 -5.81 37.44
CA ASP A 2 -34.85 -4.85 36.33
C ASP A 2 -33.51 -4.14 36.16
N GLY A 3 -32.64 -4.70 35.33
CA GLY A 3 -31.35 -4.09 35.00
C GLY A 3 -31.03 -4.28 33.51
N CYS A 4 -30.62 -3.18 32.87
CA CYS A 4 -30.08 -3.08 31.50
C CYS A 4 -31.10 -3.35 30.39
N ARG A 5 -31.55 -2.31 29.67
CA ARG A 5 -32.69 -2.47 28.74
C ARG A 5 -32.49 -2.14 27.26
N THR A 6 -31.50 -1.36 26.77
CA THR A 6 -31.39 -1.15 25.30
C THR A 6 -30.22 -0.31 24.78
N CYS A 7 -29.45 -0.83 23.81
CA CYS A 7 -28.35 -0.11 23.15
C CYS A 7 -28.82 0.91 22.12
N ARG A 8 -28.23 2.11 22.16
CA ARG A 8 -28.41 3.12 21.11
C ARG A 8 -27.07 3.67 20.64
N PHE A 9 -26.92 3.67 19.32
CA PHE A 9 -25.92 4.47 18.64
C PHE A 9 -26.35 5.93 18.70
N SER A 10 -25.49 6.83 19.19
CA SER A 10 -25.72 8.27 19.10
C SER A 10 -24.52 8.92 18.42
N GLU A 11 -24.69 9.22 17.14
CA GLU A 11 -23.76 10.06 16.39
C GLU A 11 -23.89 11.48 16.95
N SER A 12 -22.95 11.91 17.80
CA SER A 12 -22.96 13.29 18.30
C SER A 12 -22.18 14.19 17.35
N MET A 13 -22.81 15.32 17.03
CA MET A 13 -22.40 16.29 16.02
C MET A 13 -21.06 16.94 16.36
N THR A 14 -19.95 16.30 16.01
CA THR A 14 -18.67 16.87 15.52
C THR A 14 -17.60 15.77 15.52
N LYS A 15 -17.51 15.02 14.41
CA LYS A 15 -16.39 14.11 14.04
C LYS A 15 -15.87 13.10 15.10
N LYS A 16 -16.63 12.73 16.14
CA LYS A 16 -16.23 11.67 17.08
C LYS A 16 -17.37 10.66 17.29
N PRO A 17 -17.14 9.35 17.12
CA PRO A 17 -18.14 8.35 17.43
C PRO A 17 -18.28 8.21 18.96
N SER A 18 -19.54 8.18 19.41
CA SER A 18 -19.93 8.01 20.81
C SER A 18 -21.00 6.93 20.90
N PHE A 19 -20.80 5.93 21.76
CA PHE A 19 -21.77 4.85 22.01
C PHE A 19 -22.44 5.10 23.35
N SER A 20 -23.78 5.08 23.47
CA SER A 20 -24.46 5.45 24.73
C SER A 20 -25.55 4.45 25.15
N GLN A 21 -25.70 4.23 26.45
CA GLN A 21 -26.60 3.21 27.01
C GLN A 21 -27.19 3.60 28.38
N ARG A 22 -28.53 3.53 28.54
CA ARG A 22 -29.24 3.79 29.81
C ARG A 22 -29.32 2.60 30.76
N PHE A 23 -29.14 2.85 32.06
CA PHE A 23 -29.09 1.89 33.15
C PHE A 23 -29.92 2.38 34.34
N SER A 24 -30.88 1.57 34.80
CA SER A 24 -31.69 1.85 36.00
C SER A 24 -31.01 1.45 37.31
N THR A 25 -30.20 0.38 37.29
CA THR A 25 -29.42 -0.12 38.43
C THR A 25 -28.19 -0.90 37.92
N TYR A 26 -26.97 -0.42 38.18
CA TYR A 26 -25.72 -1.12 37.83
C TYR A 26 -24.74 -1.10 39.02
N LYS A 27 -23.91 -2.13 39.16
CA LYS A 27 -22.77 -2.14 40.10
C LYS A 27 -21.47 -1.78 39.38
N THR A 28 -21.25 -2.38 38.22
CA THR A 28 -20.09 -2.12 37.36
C THR A 28 -20.46 -2.16 35.89
N VAL A 29 -19.84 -1.29 35.09
CA VAL A 29 -19.88 -1.36 33.62
C VAL A 29 -18.48 -1.25 33.07
N ARG A 30 -18.18 -2.10 32.09
CA ARG A 30 -16.84 -2.26 31.53
C ARG A 30 -16.92 -2.28 30.02
N TRP A 31 -16.03 -1.55 29.38
CA TRP A 31 -15.80 -1.65 27.93
C TRP A 31 -14.51 -2.40 27.65
N THR A 32 -14.61 -3.38 26.77
CA THR A 32 -13.46 -4.17 26.30
C THR A 32 -13.39 -4.13 24.78
N VAL A 33 -12.20 -4.42 24.26
CA VAL A 33 -11.97 -4.68 22.84
C VAL A 33 -11.46 -6.10 22.69
N GLN A 34 -11.92 -6.85 21.69
CA GLN A 34 -11.62 -8.30 21.61
C GLN A 34 -10.21 -8.63 21.11
N ASN A 35 -9.59 -7.78 20.28
CA ASN A 35 -8.31 -8.10 19.65
C ASN A 35 -7.27 -6.98 19.81
N PRO A 36 -6.32 -7.07 20.76
CA PRO A 36 -6.26 -8.04 21.87
C PRO A 36 -7.29 -7.72 22.97
N PHE A 37 -7.73 -8.74 23.74
CA PHE A 37 -8.66 -8.55 24.85
C PHE A 37 -8.12 -7.53 25.85
N THR A 38 -8.65 -6.32 25.83
CA THR A 38 -8.15 -5.20 26.63
C THR A 38 -9.30 -4.44 27.25
N VAL A 39 -9.23 -4.18 28.56
CA VAL A 39 -10.15 -3.26 29.24
C VAL A 39 -9.79 -1.83 28.83
N LEU A 40 -10.75 -1.13 28.23
CA LEU A 40 -10.56 0.24 27.77
C LEU A 40 -10.92 1.25 28.84
N ALA A 41 -12.04 0.99 29.52
CA ALA A 41 -12.57 1.86 30.54
C ALA A 41 -13.56 1.09 31.43
N GLU A 42 -13.66 1.47 32.70
CA GLU A 42 -14.54 0.85 33.69
C GLU A 42 -15.18 1.92 34.58
N CYS A 43 -16.49 1.77 34.83
CA CYS A 43 -17.26 2.60 35.75
C CYS A 43 -17.85 1.73 36.87
N ASN A 44 -17.86 2.28 38.07
CA ASN A 44 -18.69 1.81 39.18
C ASN A 44 -19.72 2.89 39.56
N GLN A 45 -20.40 2.72 40.69
CA GLN A 45 -21.45 3.66 41.13
C GLN A 45 -20.93 5.04 41.52
N THR A 46 -19.65 5.18 41.86
CA THR A 46 -19.07 6.39 42.45
C THR A 46 -18.00 7.04 41.58
N ALA A 47 -17.43 6.30 40.62
CA ALA A 47 -16.36 6.78 39.76
C ALA A 47 -16.29 6.03 38.42
N CYS A 48 -15.74 6.71 37.42
CA CYS A 48 -15.38 6.16 36.13
C CYS A 48 -13.89 6.38 35.89
N GLY A 49 -13.21 5.37 35.34
CA GLY A 49 -11.81 5.43 35.00
C GLY A 49 -11.57 4.91 33.58
N SER A 50 -10.69 5.59 32.86
CA SER A 50 -10.16 5.11 31.59
C SER A 50 -8.86 4.37 31.84
N ALA A 51 -8.78 3.13 31.37
CA ALA A 51 -7.56 2.31 31.45
C ALA A 51 -6.61 2.59 30.28
N LYS A 52 -7.10 3.24 29.21
CA LYS A 52 -6.32 3.54 28.01
C LYS A 52 -6.56 4.96 27.52
N GLU A 53 -5.49 5.63 27.12
CA GLU A 53 -5.54 6.98 26.55
C GLU A 53 -6.41 7.03 25.29
N GLY A 54 -7.20 8.10 25.14
CA GLY A 54 -8.10 8.30 24.01
C GLY A 54 -9.46 7.59 24.11
N PHE A 55 -9.69 6.80 25.16
CA PHE A 55 -10.98 6.21 25.50
C PHE A 55 -11.53 6.91 26.73
N ASN A 56 -12.72 7.48 26.65
CA ASN A 56 -13.34 8.18 27.77
C ASN A 56 -14.74 7.65 28.02
N LEU A 57 -15.03 7.35 29.29
CA LEU A 57 -16.39 7.10 29.76
C LEU A 57 -17.04 8.41 30.15
N LEU A 58 -18.18 8.73 29.53
CA LEU A 58 -19.06 9.78 30.04
C LEU A 58 -20.17 9.10 30.85
N GLN A 59 -20.22 9.43 32.13
CA GLN A 59 -21.31 9.08 33.04
C GLN A 59 -22.36 10.19 32.98
N TYR A 60 -23.58 9.88 32.58
CA TYR A 60 -24.70 10.80 32.68
C TYR A 60 -25.53 10.51 33.93
N GLU A 61 -26.15 11.56 34.50
CA GLU A 61 -26.93 11.57 35.76
C GLU A 61 -28.15 10.62 35.82
N LYS A 62 -28.41 9.79 34.81
CA LYS A 62 -29.54 8.85 34.75
C LYS A 62 -29.14 7.45 34.29
N GLY A 63 -27.89 7.09 34.57
CA GLY A 63 -27.30 5.83 34.19
C GLY A 63 -27.15 5.70 32.68
N ASP A 64 -27.02 6.78 31.91
CA ASP A 64 -26.54 6.65 30.53
C ASP A 64 -25.00 6.55 30.58
N MET A 65 -24.41 5.40 30.23
CA MET A 65 -22.96 5.24 30.13
C MET A 65 -22.56 5.15 28.67
N SER A 66 -21.60 6.00 28.31
CA SER A 66 -21.14 6.09 26.93
C SER A 66 -19.62 6.00 26.80
N LEU A 67 -19.16 5.22 25.82
CA LEU A 67 -17.76 5.19 25.43
C LEU A 67 -17.54 6.19 24.29
N THR A 68 -16.70 7.18 24.54
CA THR A 68 -16.22 8.10 23.53
C THR A 68 -14.81 7.71 23.13
N ILE A 69 -14.59 7.51 21.84
CA ILE A 69 -13.28 7.21 21.28
C ILE A 69 -12.78 8.47 20.59
N SER A 70 -11.68 9.03 21.08
CA SER A 70 -11.02 10.18 20.44
C SER A 70 -9.98 9.72 19.42
N ASN A 71 -9.72 10.57 18.42
CA ASN A 71 -8.74 10.34 17.34
C ASN A 71 -8.95 8.97 16.68
N VAL A 72 -10.15 8.75 16.12
CA VAL A 72 -10.52 7.47 15.53
C VAL A 72 -9.76 7.24 14.23
N ASP A 73 -9.04 6.12 14.17
CA ASP A 73 -8.17 5.71 13.08
C ASP A 73 -8.37 4.23 12.77
N PHE A 74 -7.92 3.78 11.59
CA PHE A 74 -8.14 2.43 11.09
C PHE A 74 -7.83 1.31 12.11
N TRP A 75 -6.83 1.46 12.98
CA TRP A 75 -6.45 0.43 13.96
C TRP A 75 -7.38 0.34 15.16
N LYS A 76 -8.25 1.34 15.34
CA LYS A 76 -9.38 1.26 16.27
C LYS A 76 -10.57 0.53 15.65
N ARG A 77 -10.49 0.09 14.39
CA ARG A 77 -11.45 -0.89 13.86
C ARG A 77 -11.39 -2.16 14.70
N ASN A 78 -12.45 -2.44 15.44
CA ASN A 78 -12.54 -3.61 16.29
C ASN A 78 -13.97 -3.86 16.73
N LEU A 79 -14.16 -5.01 17.40
CA LEU A 79 -15.37 -5.30 18.14
C LEU A 79 -15.21 -4.78 19.58
N TYR A 80 -16.05 -3.81 19.93
CA TYR A 80 -16.11 -3.23 21.26
C TYR A 80 -17.26 -3.84 22.03
N THR A 81 -16.96 -4.51 23.14
CA THR A 81 -17.97 -5.16 23.97
C THR A 81 -18.23 -4.32 25.21
N CYS A 82 -19.50 -4.03 25.48
CA CYS A 82 -19.94 -3.43 26.73
C CYS A 82 -20.49 -4.51 27.65
N GLN A 83 -19.95 -4.60 28.86
CA GLN A 83 -20.37 -5.52 29.90
C GLN A 83 -20.99 -4.76 31.05
N CYS A 84 -22.05 -5.31 31.66
CA CYS A 84 -22.61 -4.80 32.91
C CYS A 84 -22.71 -5.92 33.94
N ASN A 85 -22.18 -5.68 35.14
CA ASN A 85 -22.12 -6.66 36.22
C ASN A 85 -21.52 -8.02 35.80
N GLY A 86 -20.68 -8.04 34.76
CA GLY A 86 -20.05 -9.25 34.23
C GLY A 86 -20.81 -9.94 33.08
N GLU A 87 -21.95 -9.43 32.64
CA GLU A 87 -22.69 -9.94 31.49
C GLU A 87 -22.48 -9.04 30.26
N ASP A 88 -22.23 -9.66 29.10
CA ASP A 88 -22.12 -8.98 27.80
C ASP A 88 -23.49 -8.41 27.41
N LEU A 89 -23.54 -7.10 27.19
CA LEU A 89 -24.79 -6.41 26.83
C LEU A 89 -24.84 -6.05 25.35
N CYS A 90 -23.72 -5.63 24.79
CA CYS A 90 -23.63 -5.34 23.37
C CYS A 90 -22.23 -5.46 22.85
N ASP A 91 -22.19 -5.82 21.58
CA ASP A 91 -21.01 -5.74 20.74
C ASP A 91 -21.23 -4.65 19.70
N VAL A 92 -20.25 -3.78 19.56
CA VAL A 92 -20.26 -2.70 18.59
C VAL A 92 -19.03 -2.82 17.70
N GLN A 93 -19.26 -3.12 16.43
CA GLN A 93 -18.21 -3.13 15.43
C GLN A 93 -17.95 -1.68 15.00
N LEU A 94 -16.76 -1.16 15.29
CA LEU A 94 -16.33 0.12 14.73
C LEU A 94 -15.77 -0.14 13.34
N GLU A 95 -16.48 0.27 12.30
CA GLU A 95 -15.97 0.33 10.95
C GLU A 95 -15.51 1.76 10.63
N ILE A 96 -14.36 1.89 9.98
CA ILE A 96 -13.76 3.18 9.64
C ILE A 96 -13.57 3.16 8.14
N GLU A 97 -14.22 4.12 7.49
CA GLU A 97 -14.19 4.30 6.05
C GLU A 97 -12.86 4.94 5.63
N ASP A 98 -12.16 4.27 4.71
CA ASP A 98 -10.77 4.52 4.28
C ASP A 98 -10.65 5.74 3.34
N SER A 99 -11.76 6.46 3.09
CA SER A 99 -11.91 7.34 1.93
C SER A 99 -11.16 8.67 2.00
N HIS A 100 -10.56 9.02 3.15
CA HIS A 100 -9.95 10.33 3.38
C HIS A 100 -8.43 10.32 3.62
N VAL A 101 -7.79 9.15 3.73
CA VAL A 101 -6.34 9.06 3.95
C VAL A 101 -5.64 8.79 2.62
N PRO A 102 -4.72 9.65 2.16
CA PRO A 102 -3.91 9.38 0.98
C PRO A 102 -3.17 8.04 1.08
N VAL A 103 -3.28 7.23 0.04
CA VAL A 103 -2.59 5.93 -0.06
C VAL A 103 -1.45 6.06 -1.07
N VAL A 104 -0.22 5.84 -0.61
CA VAL A 104 0.97 5.71 -1.45
C VAL A 104 1.24 4.24 -1.67
N LYS A 105 1.21 3.80 -2.93
CA LYS A 105 1.58 2.44 -3.33
C LYS A 105 3.00 2.46 -3.90
N VAL A 106 3.83 1.51 -3.49
CA VAL A 106 5.23 1.41 -3.92
C VAL A 106 5.60 -0.06 -4.14
N GLN A 107 6.52 -0.31 -5.07
CA GLN A 107 7.08 -1.65 -5.25
C GLN A 107 7.95 -2.06 -4.05
N PHE A 108 8.07 -3.36 -3.83
CA PHE A 108 8.98 -3.89 -2.81
C PHE A 108 10.43 -3.49 -3.11
N GLY A 109 11.10 -2.90 -2.12
CA GLY A 109 12.49 -2.43 -2.21
C GLY A 109 12.65 -1.03 -2.84
N ASP A 110 11.60 -0.45 -3.41
CA ASP A 110 11.65 0.90 -3.97
C ASP A 110 11.58 1.98 -2.88
N SER A 111 11.85 3.24 -3.23
CA SER A 111 11.67 4.37 -2.31
C SER A 111 10.27 4.97 -2.44
N ALA A 112 9.63 5.25 -1.31
CA ALA A 112 8.34 5.91 -1.25
C ALA A 112 8.48 7.35 -0.72
N VAL A 113 7.64 8.26 -1.23
CA VAL A 113 7.53 9.63 -0.71
C VAL A 113 6.12 9.83 -0.17
N LEU A 114 5.99 10.00 1.14
CA LEU A 114 4.73 10.31 1.78
C LEU A 114 4.49 11.82 1.71
N PRO A 115 3.42 12.29 1.04
CA PRO A 115 3.18 13.71 0.86
C PRO A 115 2.74 14.38 2.15
N CYS A 116 3.31 15.54 2.46
CA CYS A 116 2.74 16.48 3.43
C CYS A 116 3.19 17.90 3.09
N THR A 117 2.24 18.82 2.95
CA THR A 117 2.54 20.21 2.60
C THR A 117 1.85 21.12 3.60
N GLU A 118 2.62 21.63 4.53
CA GLU A 118 2.16 22.52 5.59
C GLU A 118 3.28 23.42 6.10
N ARG A 119 2.91 24.49 6.80
CA ARG A 119 3.90 25.33 7.50
C ARG A 119 3.94 24.96 8.98
N CYS A 120 5.15 24.72 9.48
CA CYS A 120 5.39 24.46 10.90
C CYS A 120 6.39 25.47 11.46
N SER A 121 6.07 26.06 12.61
CA SER A 121 6.98 26.94 13.36
C SER A 121 7.77 26.20 14.45
N GLY A 122 7.43 24.94 14.72
CA GLY A 122 8.09 24.08 15.69
C GLY A 122 8.90 22.96 15.03
N VAL A 123 9.11 21.89 15.79
CA VAL A 123 9.74 20.66 15.26
C VAL A 123 8.66 19.82 14.58
N VAL A 124 8.93 19.44 13.33
CA VAL A 124 8.14 18.46 12.58
C VAL A 124 8.67 17.07 12.88
N ARG A 125 7.78 16.12 13.13
CA ARG A 125 8.13 14.72 13.37
C ARG A 125 7.26 13.83 12.48
N TRP A 126 7.87 12.77 11.96
CA TRP A 126 7.15 11.65 11.39
C TRP A 126 7.19 10.47 12.35
N THR A 127 6.04 9.85 12.55
CA THR A 127 5.89 8.67 13.42
C THR A 127 5.03 7.63 12.73
N VAL A 128 5.17 6.37 13.13
CA VAL A 128 4.13 5.38 12.84
C VAL A 128 2.90 5.75 13.67
N PHE A 129 1.72 5.77 13.06
CA PHE A 129 0.50 6.32 13.66
C PHE A 129 0.24 5.79 15.09
N HIS A 130 0.41 4.49 15.31
CA HIS A 130 0.15 3.82 16.60
C HIS A 130 1.36 3.82 17.56
N LYS A 131 2.48 4.43 17.15
CA LYS A 131 3.72 4.55 17.93
C LYS A 131 4.22 6.00 17.90
N ARG A 132 3.39 6.94 18.37
CA ARG A 132 3.70 8.38 18.38
C ARG A 132 4.96 8.74 19.18
N SER A 133 5.36 7.90 20.13
CA SER A 133 6.62 8.06 20.87
C SER A 133 7.87 7.70 20.05
N GLU A 134 7.73 6.96 18.95
CA GLU A 134 8.83 6.50 18.11
C GLU A 134 8.97 7.39 16.87
N THR A 135 9.83 8.41 16.99
CA THR A 135 10.14 9.29 15.85
C THR A 135 11.00 8.58 14.82
N LEU A 136 10.60 8.68 13.56
CA LEU A 136 11.30 8.10 12.41
C LEU A 136 12.26 9.10 11.77
N ALA A 137 11.76 10.32 11.56
CA ALA A 137 12.53 11.47 11.08
C ALA A 137 11.95 12.74 11.69
N GLU A 138 12.79 13.76 11.87
CA GLU A 138 12.37 15.06 12.38
C GLU A 138 13.11 16.20 11.68
N CYS A 139 12.46 17.36 11.59
CA CYS A 139 13.05 18.59 11.07
C CYS A 139 12.67 19.78 11.93
N ASP A 140 13.58 20.73 12.05
CA ASP A 140 13.33 22.05 12.63
C ASP A 140 13.90 23.15 11.73
N GLN A 141 13.91 24.39 12.22
CA GLN A 141 14.42 25.55 11.48
C GLN A 141 15.93 25.55 11.22
N THR A 142 16.67 24.57 11.71
CA THR A 142 18.13 24.49 11.60
C THR A 142 18.59 23.28 10.81
N SER A 143 17.92 22.13 10.95
CA SER A 143 18.32 20.89 10.28
C SER A 143 17.19 19.85 10.22
N CYS A 144 17.43 18.80 9.43
CA CYS A 144 16.63 17.57 9.43
C CYS A 144 17.50 16.40 9.87
N ARG A 145 16.90 15.47 10.61
CA ARG A 145 17.55 14.28 11.14
C ARG A 145 16.72 13.03 10.82
N SER A 146 17.38 12.04 10.25
CA SER A 146 16.91 10.66 10.22
C SER A 146 17.14 10.02 11.59
N VAL A 147 16.08 9.86 12.36
CA VAL A 147 16.14 9.26 13.69
C VAL A 147 16.25 7.74 13.57
N LYS A 148 15.55 7.17 12.59
CA LYS A 148 15.61 5.76 12.23
C LYS A 148 16.13 5.61 10.80
N GLU A 149 16.95 4.60 10.57
CA GLU A 149 17.46 4.28 9.24
C GLU A 149 16.32 3.97 8.27
N GLY A 150 16.48 4.43 7.03
CA GLY A 150 15.48 4.28 5.98
C GLY A 150 14.40 5.35 5.97
N TYR A 151 14.42 6.32 6.90
CA TYR A 151 13.43 7.40 7.00
C TYR A 151 14.12 8.76 6.94
N GLN A 152 13.76 9.60 5.98
CA GLN A 152 14.47 10.83 5.70
C GLN A 152 13.52 11.97 5.36
N MET A 153 13.91 13.19 5.73
CA MET A 153 13.26 14.43 5.30
C MET A 153 14.33 15.34 4.72
N ILE A 154 13.97 16.16 3.73
CA ILE A 154 14.91 17.05 3.06
C ILE A 154 14.76 18.46 3.62
N TYR A 155 15.82 18.97 4.26
CA TYR A 155 15.81 20.29 4.90
C TYR A 155 15.43 21.45 3.95
N ASN A 156 15.97 21.45 2.73
CA ASN A 156 15.62 22.48 1.74
C ASN A 156 14.15 22.44 1.31
N GLN A 157 13.51 21.27 1.36
CA GLN A 157 12.07 21.11 1.06
C GLN A 157 11.23 21.54 2.27
N TYR A 158 11.68 21.18 3.47
CA TYR A 158 11.08 21.63 4.74
C TYR A 158 10.97 23.16 4.80
N LEU A 159 12.04 23.89 4.46
CA LEU A 159 12.03 25.36 4.43
C LEU A 159 11.02 25.96 3.44
N GLN A 160 10.59 25.18 2.44
CA GLN A 160 9.58 25.58 1.46
C GLN A 160 8.16 25.15 1.86
N GLY A 161 7.98 24.54 3.04
CA GLY A 161 6.70 24.00 3.52
C GLY A 161 6.38 22.60 3.00
N ASN A 162 7.35 21.91 2.40
CA ASN A 162 7.21 20.51 2.03
C ASN A 162 7.80 19.63 3.15
N LEU A 163 6.91 18.99 3.88
CA LEU A 163 7.21 18.17 5.07
C LEU A 163 7.24 16.69 4.73
N SER A 164 7.42 16.31 3.46
CA SER A 164 7.37 14.92 3.02
C SER A 164 8.39 14.03 3.71
N LEU A 165 7.96 12.79 3.99
CA LEU A 165 8.82 11.71 4.43
C LEU A 165 9.25 10.86 3.24
N ILE A 166 10.54 10.62 3.13
CA ILE A 166 11.12 9.65 2.20
C ILE A 166 11.39 8.37 2.99
N ILE A 167 10.82 7.26 2.53
CA ILE A 167 11.07 5.93 3.05
C ILE A 167 11.86 5.18 1.98
N THR A 168 13.13 4.86 2.25
CA THR A 168 13.98 4.11 1.32
C THR A 168 13.86 2.61 1.56
N ASP A 169 14.08 1.81 0.51
CA ASP A 169 14.05 0.35 0.58
C ASP A 169 12.76 -0.15 1.23
N ALA A 170 11.62 0.23 0.63
CA ALA A 170 10.31 -0.01 1.21
C ALA A 170 9.96 -1.50 1.14
N ASP A 171 10.11 -2.17 2.28
CA ASP A 171 9.69 -3.55 2.47
C ASP A 171 8.34 -3.61 3.20
N PHE A 172 7.79 -4.82 3.33
CA PHE A 172 6.53 -5.02 4.00
C PHE A 172 6.55 -4.58 5.47
N SER A 173 7.65 -4.65 6.21
CA SER A 173 7.72 -4.16 7.60
C SER A 173 7.51 -2.65 7.73
N LYS A 174 7.74 -1.91 6.64
CA LYS A 174 7.51 -0.45 6.55
C LYS A 174 6.09 -0.11 6.07
N ARG A 175 5.22 -1.08 5.82
CA ARG A 175 3.80 -0.82 5.49
C ARG A 175 3.05 -0.23 6.69
N GLY A 176 2.04 0.59 6.44
CA GLY A 176 1.15 1.06 7.51
C GLY A 176 0.79 2.53 7.40
N TYR A 177 0.31 3.06 8.52
CA TYR A 177 -0.11 4.46 8.63
C TYR A 177 0.97 5.27 9.31
N TYR A 178 1.26 6.41 8.72
CA TYR A 178 2.26 7.36 9.15
C TYR A 178 1.59 8.69 9.43
N THR A 179 2.03 9.35 10.50
CA THR A 179 1.56 10.69 10.84
C THR A 179 2.74 11.64 10.87
N CYS A 180 2.53 12.79 10.22
CA CYS A 180 3.34 13.98 10.39
C CYS A 180 2.69 14.87 11.45
N ASP A 181 3.44 15.25 12.48
CA ASP A 181 3.00 16.23 13.47
C ASP A 181 3.97 17.41 13.58
N CYS A 182 3.45 18.54 14.05
CA CYS A 182 4.20 19.75 14.34
C CYS A 182 3.90 20.19 15.77
N GLY A 183 4.86 20.06 16.68
CA GLY A 183 4.66 20.41 18.09
C GLY A 183 3.48 19.69 18.75
N ASN A 184 3.32 18.38 18.48
CA ASN A 184 2.21 17.53 18.95
C ASN A 184 0.84 17.82 18.31
N LYS A 185 0.79 18.57 17.21
CA LYS A 185 -0.41 18.73 16.39
C LYS A 185 -0.25 17.95 15.08
N ASP A 186 -1.16 17.02 14.84
CA ASP A 186 -1.23 16.25 13.60
C ASP A 186 -1.48 17.18 12.40
N LEU A 187 -0.68 17.02 11.36
CA LEU A 187 -0.77 17.76 10.10
C LEU A 187 -1.28 16.88 8.96
N CYS A 188 -0.65 15.72 8.78
CA CYS A 188 -0.91 14.81 7.67
C CYS A 188 -0.90 13.36 8.16
N ASP A 189 -1.86 12.58 7.69
CA ASP A 189 -1.85 11.12 7.80
C ASP A 189 -1.72 10.53 6.40
N VAL A 190 -0.83 9.55 6.24
CA VAL A 190 -0.60 8.87 4.96
C VAL A 190 -0.48 7.37 5.18
N ARG A 191 -1.10 6.58 4.32
CA ARG A 191 -0.96 5.13 4.32
C ARG A 191 0.05 4.69 3.26
N LEU A 192 1.11 4.01 3.69
CA LEU A 192 2.02 3.31 2.80
C LEU A 192 1.54 1.88 2.57
N GLN A 193 1.41 1.50 1.30
CA GLN A 193 1.15 0.14 0.85
C GLN A 193 2.31 -0.33 -0.03
N ILE A 194 2.82 -1.52 0.27
CA ILE A 194 3.74 -2.22 -0.62
C ILE A 194 2.91 -3.07 -1.58
N GLU A 195 3.27 -3.02 -2.85
CA GLU A 195 2.62 -3.85 -3.86
C GLU A 195 2.83 -5.34 -3.59
N THR A 196 1.82 -6.13 -3.93
CA THR A 196 1.82 -7.57 -3.70
C THR A 196 2.83 -8.25 -4.62
N LEU A 197 3.70 -9.07 -4.05
CA LEU A 197 4.63 -9.89 -4.82
C LEU A 197 3.89 -11.03 -5.52
N ASN A 198 4.35 -11.40 -6.72
CA ASN A 198 3.80 -12.52 -7.48
C ASN A 198 4.94 -13.46 -7.89
N SER A 199 4.87 -14.72 -7.47
CA SER A 199 5.84 -15.75 -7.84
C SER A 199 5.16 -16.95 -8.49
N THR A 200 5.85 -17.56 -9.46
CA THR A 200 5.41 -18.83 -10.07
C THR A 200 6.38 -19.93 -9.67
N VAL A 201 5.85 -21.04 -9.16
CA VAL A 201 6.65 -22.17 -8.69
C VAL A 201 6.25 -23.41 -9.48
N LEU A 202 7.25 -24.03 -10.13
CA LEU A 202 7.13 -25.33 -10.77
C LEU A 202 7.81 -26.37 -9.91
N ILE A 203 7.06 -27.38 -9.48
CA ILE A 203 7.54 -28.40 -8.55
C ILE A 203 7.08 -29.79 -8.97
N LYS A 204 7.88 -30.82 -8.66
CA LYS A 204 7.51 -32.20 -8.96
C LYS A 204 6.69 -32.80 -7.83
N PRO A 205 5.78 -33.74 -8.11
CA PRO A 205 5.11 -34.51 -7.08
C PRO A 205 6.12 -35.14 -6.12
N GLY A 206 5.83 -35.06 -4.82
CA GLY A 206 6.68 -35.57 -3.74
C GLY A 206 7.72 -34.57 -3.22
N ASP A 207 8.10 -33.55 -4.00
CA ASP A 207 9.05 -32.53 -3.53
C ASP A 207 8.40 -31.60 -2.48
N PRO A 208 9.20 -30.99 -1.57
CA PRO A 208 8.70 -30.03 -0.61
C PRO A 208 8.46 -28.65 -1.25
N LEU A 209 7.26 -28.09 -1.07
CA LEU A 209 6.96 -26.71 -1.44
C LEU A 209 7.33 -25.78 -0.30
N PHE A 210 8.05 -24.71 -0.62
CA PHE A 210 8.37 -23.60 0.29
C PHE A 210 7.72 -22.32 -0.21
N LEU A 211 6.93 -21.69 0.65
CA LEU A 211 6.36 -20.37 0.46
C LEU A 211 7.20 -19.40 1.31
N GLU A 212 8.07 -18.62 0.68
CA GLU A 212 8.91 -17.65 1.39
C GLU A 212 8.04 -16.56 2.03
N MET A 213 8.43 -16.12 3.23
CA MET A 213 7.78 -15.04 3.95
C MET A 213 8.70 -13.84 4.03
N ASP A 214 8.27 -12.74 3.39
CA ASP A 214 8.98 -11.46 3.42
C ASP A 214 8.57 -10.59 4.63
N VAL A 215 7.95 -11.20 5.64
CA VAL A 215 7.46 -10.53 6.85
C VAL A 215 7.66 -11.36 8.10
N THR A 216 7.85 -10.66 9.22
CA THR A 216 7.89 -11.23 10.58
C THR A 216 6.54 -11.15 11.31
N ASP A 217 5.58 -10.41 10.77
CA ASP A 217 4.25 -10.22 11.34
C ASP A 217 3.36 -11.46 11.19
N PRO A 218 2.31 -11.62 12.02
CA PRO A 218 1.33 -12.70 11.85
C PRO A 218 0.66 -12.68 10.46
N VAL A 219 0.79 -13.76 9.71
CA VAL A 219 0.13 -13.94 8.40
C VAL A 219 -0.83 -15.12 8.35
N LYS A 220 -1.80 -15.01 7.43
CA LYS A 220 -2.77 -16.06 7.07
C LYS A 220 -2.49 -16.51 5.65
N VAL A 221 -2.46 -17.83 5.43
CA VAL A 221 -2.26 -18.42 4.10
C VAL A 221 -3.61 -18.90 3.57
N TYR A 222 -3.99 -18.40 2.39
CA TYR A 222 -5.19 -18.79 1.67
C TYR A 222 -4.79 -19.63 0.46
N TYR A 223 -5.52 -20.71 0.20
CA TYR A 223 -5.35 -21.54 -0.97
C TYR A 223 -6.59 -21.44 -1.84
N ASN A 224 -6.40 -21.25 -3.13
CA ASN A 224 -7.44 -21.38 -4.13
C ASN A 224 -7.02 -22.39 -5.19
N ASN A 225 -7.85 -23.40 -5.41
CA ASN A 225 -7.63 -24.35 -6.48
C ASN A 225 -7.91 -23.67 -7.83
N SER A 226 -7.04 -23.95 -8.82
CA SER A 226 -7.16 -23.52 -10.21
C SER A 226 -8.53 -23.88 -10.84
N ASP A 227 -9.17 -24.94 -10.35
CA ASP A 227 -10.43 -25.48 -10.89
C ASP A 227 -11.70 -24.93 -10.21
N GLY A 228 -11.58 -24.00 -9.25
CA GLY A 228 -12.68 -23.53 -8.39
C GLY A 228 -13.05 -22.06 -8.55
N VAL A 229 -14.29 -21.80 -8.97
CA VAL A 229 -14.91 -20.45 -8.93
C VAL A 229 -15.16 -20.06 -7.48
N GLY A 230 -14.25 -19.28 -6.90
CA GLY A 230 -14.49 -18.58 -5.64
C GLY A 230 -13.24 -18.49 -4.75
N LEU A 231 -12.84 -17.25 -4.41
CA LEU A 231 -11.88 -16.98 -3.35
C LEU A 231 -12.33 -17.68 -2.06
N SER A 232 -11.62 -18.74 -1.65
CA SER A 232 -11.87 -19.36 -0.35
C SER A 232 -11.69 -18.31 0.75
N ARG A 233 -12.77 -17.99 1.48
CA ARG A 233 -12.78 -17.01 2.57
C ARG A 233 -12.10 -17.50 3.84
N THR A 234 -11.89 -18.80 3.97
CA THR A 234 -11.26 -19.43 5.14
C THR A 234 -9.78 -19.69 4.88
N PRO A 235 -8.87 -19.23 5.77
CA PRO A 235 -7.45 -19.52 5.63
C PRO A 235 -7.20 -21.02 5.79
N VAL A 236 -6.25 -21.54 5.01
CA VAL A 236 -5.79 -22.93 5.13
C VAL A 236 -4.86 -23.10 6.32
N CYS A 237 -4.04 -22.08 6.62
CA CYS A 237 -3.14 -22.04 7.76
C CYS A 237 -3.03 -20.62 8.35
N THR A 238 -2.90 -20.54 9.67
CA THR A 238 -2.50 -19.33 10.40
C THR A 238 -1.10 -19.53 10.97
N VAL A 239 -0.12 -18.72 10.54
CA VAL A 239 1.31 -19.00 10.75
C VAL A 239 1.74 -18.85 12.22
N ASN A 240 1.27 -17.83 12.93
CA ASN A 240 1.69 -17.58 14.32
C ASN A 240 1.13 -18.58 15.34
N GLU A 241 0.08 -19.32 14.99
CA GLU A 241 -0.51 -20.36 15.85
C GLU A 241 -0.28 -21.78 15.31
N LEU A 242 0.36 -21.90 14.14
CA LEU A 242 0.52 -23.15 13.38
C LEU A 242 -0.79 -23.95 13.24
N ARG A 243 -1.92 -23.24 13.16
CA ARG A 243 -3.24 -23.87 13.01
C ARG A 243 -3.56 -24.01 11.54
N CYS A 244 -3.54 -25.25 11.06
CA CYS A 244 -3.91 -25.61 9.69
C CYS A 244 -5.14 -26.51 9.67
N ASN A 245 -5.91 -26.44 8.58
CA ASN A 245 -7.04 -27.34 8.37
C ASN A 245 -6.58 -28.81 8.31
N ASN A 246 -7.44 -29.75 8.73
CA ASN A 246 -7.15 -31.18 8.88
C ASN A 246 -6.60 -31.84 7.61
N ASN A 247 -6.94 -31.36 6.41
CA ASN A 247 -6.42 -31.89 5.15
C ASN A 247 -4.92 -31.58 4.92
N TYR A 248 -4.39 -30.57 5.61
CA TYR A 248 -3.01 -30.12 5.50
C TYR A 248 -2.21 -30.34 6.80
N SER A 249 -2.89 -30.46 7.94
CA SER A 249 -2.27 -30.57 9.26
C SER A 249 -1.26 -31.72 9.41
N GLN A 250 -1.39 -32.79 8.62
CA GLN A 250 -0.45 -33.93 8.63
C GLN A 250 0.77 -33.76 7.72
N ARG A 251 0.74 -32.83 6.76
CA ARG A 251 1.81 -32.62 5.75
C ARG A 251 2.53 -31.27 5.88
N VAL A 252 1.98 -30.36 6.68
CA VAL A 252 2.57 -29.05 6.95
C VAL A 252 3.55 -29.16 8.11
N VAL A 253 4.82 -28.82 7.86
CA VAL A 253 5.89 -28.85 8.89
C VAL A 253 6.01 -27.51 9.60
N SER A 254 5.78 -26.45 8.84
CA SER A 254 5.57 -25.09 9.27
C SER A 254 4.60 -24.48 8.27
N ALA A 255 3.88 -23.42 8.62
CA ALA A 255 2.85 -22.88 7.73
C ALA A 255 3.36 -22.33 6.36
N VAL A 256 4.68 -22.37 6.15
CA VAL A 256 5.38 -22.05 4.89
C VAL A 256 5.90 -23.27 4.14
N GLN A 257 5.89 -24.46 4.73
CA GLN A 257 6.39 -25.68 4.12
C GLN A 257 5.32 -26.77 4.05
N LEU A 258 5.02 -27.20 2.83
CA LEU A 258 4.15 -28.36 2.56
C LEU A 258 5.00 -29.52 2.05
N LYS A 259 5.04 -30.63 2.81
CA LYS A 259 5.71 -31.88 2.39
C LYS A 259 4.83 -32.71 1.47
N GLU A 260 5.49 -33.52 0.65
CA GLU A 260 4.86 -34.51 -0.23
C GLU A 260 3.76 -33.87 -1.08
N ILE A 261 4.13 -32.86 -1.87
CA ILE A 261 3.16 -32.13 -2.69
C ILE A 261 2.55 -33.06 -3.76
N LYS A 262 1.24 -32.92 -3.98
CA LYS A 262 0.48 -33.71 -4.95
C LYS A 262 0.06 -32.83 -6.12
N THR A 263 -0.29 -33.44 -7.25
CA THR A 263 -0.81 -32.71 -8.42
C THR A 263 -2.03 -31.85 -8.09
N SER A 264 -2.88 -32.34 -7.17
CA SER A 264 -4.06 -31.63 -6.64
C SER A 264 -3.76 -30.41 -5.76
N ASP A 265 -2.50 -30.22 -5.35
CA ASP A 265 -2.04 -29.05 -4.60
C ASP A 265 -1.64 -27.90 -5.57
N SER A 266 -1.78 -28.08 -6.89
CA SER A 266 -1.61 -26.98 -7.86
C SER A 266 -2.69 -25.92 -7.67
N GLY A 267 -2.29 -24.66 -7.60
CA GLY A 267 -3.21 -23.57 -7.38
C GLY A 267 -2.54 -22.28 -6.96
N VAL A 268 -3.34 -21.35 -6.47
CA VAL A 268 -2.90 -20.03 -6.03
C VAL A 268 -2.86 -20.00 -4.51
N TYR A 269 -1.68 -19.79 -3.94
CA TYR A 269 -1.47 -19.57 -2.52
C TYR A 269 -1.27 -18.08 -2.27
N THR A 270 -2.08 -17.48 -1.41
CA THR A 270 -1.96 -16.06 -1.06
C THR A 270 -1.59 -15.93 0.41
N ILE A 271 -0.44 -15.33 0.67
CA ILE A 271 -0.03 -14.89 2.00
C ILE A 271 -0.63 -13.51 2.24
N ARG A 272 -1.46 -13.38 3.28
CA ARG A 272 -2.09 -12.13 3.67
C ARG A 272 -1.68 -11.72 5.08
N ASP A 273 -1.54 -10.42 5.26
CA ASP A 273 -1.41 -9.81 6.57
C ASP A 273 -2.67 -10.08 7.42
N SER A 274 -2.51 -10.57 8.64
CA SER A 274 -3.65 -10.89 9.51
C SER A 274 -4.40 -9.67 10.03
N SER A 275 -3.75 -8.49 10.03
CA SER A 275 -4.23 -7.27 10.67
C SER A 275 -4.97 -6.32 9.72
N ASN A 276 -4.53 -6.24 8.47
CA ASN A 276 -5.14 -5.36 7.45
C ASN A 276 -5.65 -6.12 6.21
N GLU A 277 -5.54 -7.45 6.19
CA GLU A 277 -5.99 -8.35 5.13
C GLU A 277 -5.39 -8.09 3.74
N HIS A 278 -4.35 -7.25 3.65
CA HIS A 278 -3.64 -6.99 2.39
C HIS A 278 -2.82 -8.20 1.96
N ALA A 279 -2.79 -8.48 0.66
CA ALA A 279 -1.98 -9.55 0.10
C ALA A 279 -0.50 -9.13 0.06
N ILE A 280 0.34 -9.94 0.68
CA ILE A 280 1.79 -9.74 0.74
C ILE A 280 2.43 -10.44 -0.47
N HIS A 281 2.13 -11.73 -0.64
CA HIS A 281 2.70 -12.54 -1.70
C HIS A 281 1.68 -13.53 -2.24
N VAL A 282 1.57 -13.59 -3.56
CA VAL A 282 0.77 -14.56 -4.29
C VAL A 282 1.71 -15.53 -5.02
N TYR A 283 1.58 -16.81 -4.71
CA TYR A 283 2.28 -17.90 -5.36
C TYR A 283 1.33 -18.64 -6.29
N THR A 284 1.69 -18.72 -7.57
CA THR A 284 1.05 -19.62 -8.52
C THR A 284 1.87 -20.90 -8.59
N VAL A 285 1.36 -21.98 -8.02
CA VAL A 285 2.06 -23.27 -7.91
C VAL A 285 1.50 -24.22 -8.96
N SER A 286 2.38 -24.79 -9.78
CA SER A 286 2.03 -25.86 -10.72
C SER A 286 2.88 -27.09 -10.44
N VAL A 287 2.19 -28.20 -10.13
CA VAL A 287 2.80 -29.46 -9.75
C VAL A 287 2.74 -30.42 -10.94
N GLN A 288 3.89 -30.76 -11.52
CA GLN A 288 3.98 -31.57 -12.75
C GLN A 288 5.08 -32.63 -12.64
N ASP A 289 4.79 -33.88 -13.03
CA ASP A 289 5.76 -34.99 -13.03
C ASP A 289 6.94 -34.76 -13.98
N ASN A 290 6.74 -33.93 -15.01
CA ASN A 290 7.76 -33.57 -15.97
C ASN A 290 7.58 -32.09 -16.34
N PRO A 291 8.36 -31.17 -15.77
CA PRO A 291 8.32 -29.78 -16.20
C PRO A 291 8.67 -29.78 -17.68
N GLN A 292 7.70 -29.51 -18.57
CA GLN A 292 8.10 -29.09 -19.89
C GLN A 292 8.96 -27.84 -19.67
N PRO A 293 10.20 -27.80 -20.19
CA PRO A 293 10.91 -26.55 -20.21
C PRO A 293 9.99 -25.58 -20.94
N HIS A 294 9.57 -24.53 -20.25
CA HIS A 294 9.09 -23.34 -20.94
C HIS A 294 10.10 -23.05 -22.05
N PRO A 295 9.66 -22.62 -23.24
CA PRO A 295 10.59 -22.24 -24.29
C PRO A 295 11.48 -21.15 -23.70
N HIS A 296 12.69 -21.54 -23.30
CA HIS A 296 13.80 -20.64 -23.14
C HIS A 296 13.96 -20.02 -24.52
N THR A 297 13.56 -18.77 -24.65
CA THR A 297 14.13 -17.90 -25.67
C THR A 297 15.58 -17.67 -25.26
N ASP A 298 16.39 -18.70 -25.45
CA ASP A 298 17.85 -18.57 -25.48
C ASP A 298 18.19 -17.95 -26.84
N PRO A 299 18.84 -16.78 -26.90
CA PRO A 299 19.14 -16.10 -28.16
C PRO A 299 20.14 -16.85 -29.05
N ASP A 300 20.83 -17.88 -28.54
CA ASP A 300 21.98 -18.47 -29.21
C ASP A 300 21.81 -19.97 -29.51
N LYS A 301 20.79 -20.30 -30.31
CA LYS A 301 20.87 -21.49 -31.18
C LYS A 301 20.42 -21.12 -32.58
N GLY A 302 21.42 -20.93 -33.45
CA GLY A 302 21.26 -20.67 -34.87
C GLY A 302 20.20 -21.56 -35.47
N ALA A 303 19.10 -20.93 -35.88
CA ALA A 303 18.08 -21.57 -36.66
C ALA A 303 18.75 -22.16 -37.91
N ALA A 304 18.55 -23.45 -38.14
CA ALA A 304 18.70 -24.02 -39.46
C ALA A 304 17.72 -23.27 -40.37
N VAL A 305 18.25 -22.28 -41.09
CA VAL A 305 17.48 -21.46 -42.02
C VAL A 305 17.02 -22.39 -43.14
N SER A 306 15.73 -22.68 -43.14
CA SER A 306 15.02 -23.26 -44.28
C SER A 306 15.38 -22.48 -45.54
N GLY A 307 15.94 -23.19 -46.53
CA GLY A 307 16.57 -22.63 -47.74
C GLY A 307 15.69 -21.80 -48.67
N TRP A 308 14.45 -21.48 -48.28
CA TRP A 308 13.55 -20.62 -49.04
C TRP A 308 13.59 -19.15 -48.60
N ALA A 309 14.12 -18.83 -47.41
CA ALA A 309 14.16 -17.46 -46.89
C ALA A 309 15.24 -16.56 -47.55
N TRP A 310 16.27 -17.16 -48.16
CA TRP A 310 17.37 -16.40 -48.80
C TRP A 310 16.95 -15.76 -50.13
N LEU A 311 15.87 -16.23 -50.77
CA LEU A 311 15.34 -15.59 -51.99
C LEU A 311 14.56 -14.31 -51.67
N SER A 312 13.99 -14.17 -50.47
CA SER A 312 13.17 -13.01 -50.10
C SER A 312 14.00 -11.79 -49.67
N VAL A 313 15.17 -12.01 -49.05
CA VAL A 313 16.05 -10.91 -48.59
C VAL A 313 16.81 -10.29 -49.76
N GLY A 314 17.24 -11.08 -50.74
CA GLY A 314 17.94 -10.58 -51.93
C GLY A 314 17.05 -9.69 -52.81
N VAL A 315 15.78 -10.05 -52.99
CA VAL A 315 14.84 -9.28 -53.82
C VAL A 315 14.45 -7.95 -53.16
N ASN A 316 14.27 -7.92 -51.83
CA ASN A 316 13.97 -6.67 -51.11
C ASN A 316 15.17 -5.72 -51.05
N GLY A 317 16.39 -6.25 -50.83
CA GLY A 317 17.61 -5.44 -50.85
C GLY A 317 17.86 -4.77 -52.21
N LEU A 318 17.66 -5.51 -53.30
CA LEU A 318 17.80 -4.97 -54.66
C LEU A 318 16.75 -3.87 -54.95
N LEU A 319 15.51 -4.05 -54.49
CA LEU A 319 14.45 -3.05 -54.66
C LEU A 319 14.77 -1.73 -53.95
N VAL A 320 15.30 -1.81 -52.71
CA VAL A 320 15.71 -0.64 -51.92
C VAL A 320 16.86 0.11 -52.60
N LEU A 321 17.86 -0.61 -53.13
CA LEU A 321 18.97 0.02 -53.85
C LEU A 321 18.53 0.73 -55.13
N VAL A 322 17.58 0.14 -55.88
CA VAL A 322 16.98 0.78 -57.07
C VAL A 322 16.22 2.04 -56.69
N LEU A 323 15.43 2.01 -55.60
CA LEU A 323 14.69 3.19 -55.13
C LEU A 323 15.63 4.31 -54.68
N ILE A 324 16.71 4.00 -53.95
CA ILE A 324 17.72 4.99 -53.56
C ILE A 324 18.40 5.57 -54.80
N GLY A 325 18.76 4.73 -55.79
CA GLY A 325 19.33 5.18 -57.05
C GLY A 325 18.40 6.14 -57.82
N LEU A 326 17.10 5.87 -57.86
CA LEU A 326 16.11 6.74 -58.48
C LEU A 326 15.97 8.08 -57.74
N VAL A 327 15.97 8.07 -56.41
CA VAL A 327 15.90 9.29 -55.59
C VAL A 327 17.15 10.16 -55.80
N VAL A 328 18.35 9.56 -55.83
CA VAL A 328 19.61 10.26 -56.10
C VAL A 328 19.62 10.82 -57.53
N MET A 329 19.16 10.06 -58.52
CA MET A 329 19.01 10.57 -59.89
C MET A 329 18.05 11.75 -59.95
N MET A 330 16.91 11.68 -59.24
CA MET A 330 15.96 12.80 -59.19
C MET A 330 16.53 14.03 -58.48
N SER A 331 17.30 13.86 -57.40
CA SER A 331 17.92 14.99 -56.69
C SER A 331 19.05 15.63 -57.48
N VAL A 332 19.87 14.85 -58.19
CA VAL A 332 20.91 15.36 -59.11
C VAL A 332 20.28 16.07 -60.30
N ARG A 333 19.21 15.52 -60.88
CA ARG A 333 18.48 16.18 -61.99
C ARG A 333 17.81 17.48 -61.54
N ARG A 334 17.32 17.54 -60.29
CA ARG A 334 16.76 18.75 -59.68
C ARG A 334 17.83 19.82 -59.41
N SER A 335 19.02 19.42 -58.95
CA SER A 335 20.16 20.33 -58.76
C SER A 335 20.58 21.00 -60.08
N ASN A 336 20.68 20.24 -61.17
CA ASN A 336 21.09 20.79 -62.48
C ASN A 336 20.03 21.69 -63.15
N THR A 337 18.80 21.75 -62.63
CA THR A 337 17.74 22.63 -63.19
C THR A 337 17.66 23.97 -62.44
N THR A 338 18.33 24.13 -61.29
CA THR A 338 18.18 25.32 -60.43
C THR A 338 19.22 26.42 -60.70
N GLU A 339 20.22 26.17 -61.55
CA GLU A 339 21.22 27.18 -61.96
C GLU A 339 20.78 28.11 -63.10
N CYS A 340 19.54 28.03 -63.60
CA CYS A 340 19.05 28.94 -64.65
C CYS A 340 18.15 30.09 -64.18
N PHE A 341 17.93 30.29 -62.87
CA PHE A 341 16.93 31.27 -62.39
C PHE A 341 17.43 32.41 -61.47
N LEU A 342 18.74 32.60 -61.32
CA LEU A 342 19.30 33.63 -60.43
C LEU A 342 20.29 34.55 -61.14
N MET A 343 19.81 35.32 -62.13
CA MET A 343 20.43 36.58 -62.57
C MET A 343 19.30 37.51 -63.03
N ASN A 344 18.70 38.23 -62.08
CA ASN A 344 18.18 39.61 -62.26
C ASN A 344 17.48 40.07 -60.99
N LYS A 345 18.20 40.81 -60.13
CA LYS A 345 17.65 41.98 -59.43
C LYS A 345 18.77 42.82 -58.81
N LEU A 346 19.02 43.96 -59.44
CA LEU A 346 19.73 45.11 -58.87
C LEU A 346 18.85 45.82 -57.80
N PRO A 347 19.44 46.58 -56.86
CA PRO A 347 18.71 47.34 -55.83
C PRO A 347 18.57 48.84 -56.15
N ALA A 348 17.53 49.47 -55.63
CA ALA A 348 17.37 50.93 -55.45
C ALA A 348 16.67 51.13 -54.09
N ARG A 349 17.25 51.80 -53.08
CA ARG A 349 17.55 53.24 -52.87
C ARG A 349 16.34 54.06 -52.38
N GLY A 350 16.56 54.81 -51.29
CA GLY A 350 15.71 55.91 -50.77
C GLY A 350 15.17 55.59 -49.36
N GLU A 351 15.76 56.10 -48.27
CA GLU A 351 15.56 57.45 -47.65
C GLU A 351 14.22 57.50 -46.89
N GLU A 352 14.02 58.18 -45.75
CA GLU A 352 14.76 58.84 -44.66
C GLU A 352 13.65 59.36 -43.69
N GLU A 353 14.03 60.07 -42.62
CA GLU A 353 13.22 60.73 -41.54
C GLU A 353 12.77 59.82 -40.38
N GLU A 354 13.33 59.89 -39.17
CA GLU A 354 13.67 60.99 -38.24
C GLU A 354 12.52 61.43 -37.33
N SER A 355 12.76 61.30 -36.01
CA SER A 355 12.27 62.09 -34.86
C SER A 355 11.96 61.16 -33.67
N LEU A 356 12.22 61.48 -32.41
CA LEU A 356 13.04 62.47 -31.72
C LEU A 356 12.97 62.04 -30.24
N SER A 357 14.07 62.12 -29.51
CA SER A 357 14.17 61.76 -28.10
C SER A 357 13.57 62.82 -27.16
N HIS A 358 13.01 62.38 -26.03
CA HIS A 358 13.26 63.00 -24.71
C HIS A 358 12.84 62.07 -23.57
N ASP A 359 13.82 61.69 -22.76
CA ASP A 359 13.72 61.32 -21.33
C ASP A 359 13.82 62.62 -20.48
N PRO A 360 13.60 62.62 -19.15
CA PRO A 360 13.37 61.50 -18.23
C PRO A 360 12.05 61.51 -17.45
#